data_AF-W6L3J0-F1
#
_entry.id   AF-W6L3J0-F1
#
_cell.length_a   1.000
_cell.length_b   1.000
_cell.length_c   1.000
_cell.angle_alpha   90.00
_cell.angle_beta   90.00
_cell.angle_gamma   90.00
#
_symmetry.space_group_name_H-M   'P 1'
#
loop_
_entity.id
_entity.type
_entity.pdbx_description
1 polymer ?
#
loop_
_entity_poly.entity_id
_entity_poly.type
_entity_poly.pdbx_seq_one_letter_code
_entity_poly.pdbx_strand_id
1 'polypeptide(L)'
;MVYRPHDICSAAFLNDTQRVRLLATREAPGGVIDNDEDPLEDAEEEAIDADPEMLSLLAQYELGDVSEEDEEGGDHAGAEDDVERQHADLALFRRIVRRQRREAALARAVDPPGLLQVGPNPVALTSHGLFFRCAESQAGDREGPPQADNDGIARTTGETALPLRVSWRPSKRSPIRASPLHWAVLGRAHAAIRLLVELGADARQEIRHDVGYGGGAVSGIAPEALAIANHSRETLKVLREAVTARNLLLERRSEEKQSIECRLEQRKARREKERLSREQRRTQEEELEESAYSGIGESVDQEQDYNS
;
A
#
# COMPACT_ATOMS: atom_id res chain seq x y z
N MET A 1 -34.36 11.31 -11.06
CA MET A 1 -33.67 10.80 -9.84
C MET A 1 -32.28 10.37 -10.26
N VAL A 2 -31.24 11.03 -9.75
CA VAL A 2 -29.84 10.64 -10.00
C VAL A 2 -29.54 9.43 -9.13
N TYR A 3 -29.34 8.27 -9.76
CA TYR A 3 -28.97 7.05 -9.05
C TYR A 3 -27.59 7.23 -8.43
N ARG A 4 -27.50 7.22 -7.09
CA ARG A 4 -26.21 7.24 -6.39
C ARG A 4 -25.72 5.81 -6.19
N PRO A 5 -24.55 5.42 -6.73
CA PRO A 5 -24.01 4.09 -6.53
C PRO A 5 -23.78 3.79 -5.04
N HIS A 6 -24.24 2.62 -4.58
CA HIS A 6 -24.15 2.21 -3.18
C HIS A 6 -22.82 1.53 -2.85
N ASP A 7 -22.14 0.96 -3.85
CA ASP A 7 -20.84 0.30 -3.71
C ASP A 7 -19.76 0.94 -4.61
N ILE A 8 -18.50 0.68 -4.25
CA ILE A 8 -17.33 1.30 -4.87
C ILE A 8 -17.12 0.84 -6.32
N CYS A 9 -17.50 -0.40 -6.65
CA CYS A 9 -17.41 -0.94 -8.01
C CYS A 9 -18.37 -0.21 -8.97
N SER A 10 -19.60 0.04 -8.51
CA SER A 10 -20.62 0.76 -9.26
C SER A 10 -20.28 2.23 -9.39
N ALA A 11 -19.71 2.84 -8.34
CA ALA A 11 -19.20 4.21 -8.40
C ALA A 11 -18.04 4.34 -9.39
N ALA A 12 -17.11 3.38 -9.39
CA ALA A 12 -15.98 3.33 -10.31
C ALA A 12 -16.44 3.18 -11.77
N PHE A 13 -17.37 2.27 -12.04
CA PHE A 13 -17.95 2.08 -13.37
C PHE A 13 -18.66 3.33 -13.90
N LEU A 14 -19.42 4.02 -13.04
CA LEU A 14 -20.17 5.23 -13.39
C LEU A 14 -19.33 6.51 -13.37
N ASN A 15 -18.01 6.41 -13.11
CA ASN A 15 -17.09 7.54 -12.99
C ASN A 15 -17.49 8.55 -11.88
N ASP A 16 -18.15 8.10 -10.83
CA ASP A 16 -18.53 8.92 -9.66
C ASP A 16 -17.36 8.98 -8.67
N THR A 17 -16.39 9.84 -8.97
CA THR A 17 -15.14 9.97 -8.19
C THR A 17 -15.38 10.42 -6.76
N GLN A 18 -16.38 11.28 -6.52
CA GLN A 18 -16.73 11.70 -5.16
C GLN A 18 -17.23 10.52 -4.33
N ARG A 19 -18.06 9.66 -4.93
CA ARG A 19 -18.54 8.46 -4.25
C ARG A 19 -17.43 7.43 -4.06
N VAL A 20 -16.54 7.25 -5.03
CA VAL A 20 -15.34 6.40 -4.88
C VAL A 20 -14.50 6.87 -3.70
N ARG A 21 -14.21 8.19 -3.60
CA ARG A 21 -13.47 8.76 -2.44
C ARG A 21 -14.17 8.44 -1.13
N LEU A 22 -15.46 8.79 -1.01
CA LEU A 22 -16.22 8.60 0.23
C LEU A 22 -16.24 7.12 0.67
N LEU A 23 -16.39 6.19 -0.28
CA LEU A 23 -16.44 4.77 0.02
C LEU A 23 -15.06 4.21 0.37
N ALA A 24 -13.99 4.65 -0.31
CA ALA A 24 -12.62 4.22 -0.02
C ALA A 24 -12.11 4.76 1.33
N THR A 25 -12.47 6.00 1.69
CA THR A 25 -12.02 6.62 2.94
C THR A 25 -12.84 6.22 4.16
N ARG A 26 -13.95 5.49 3.99
CA ARG A 26 -14.82 5.11 5.12
C ARG A 26 -14.11 4.19 6.13
N GLU A 27 -13.21 3.35 5.64
CA GLU A 27 -12.48 2.36 6.44
C GLU A 27 -11.04 2.79 6.72
N ALA A 28 -10.58 3.90 6.12
CA ALA A 28 -9.24 4.42 6.32
C ALA A 28 -9.21 5.39 7.52
N PRO A 29 -8.18 5.32 8.38
CA PRO A 29 -7.95 6.34 9.41
C PRO A 29 -7.65 7.70 8.76
N GLY A 30 -8.18 8.78 9.32
CA GLY A 30 -8.03 10.16 8.82
C GLY A 30 -8.95 10.50 7.65
N GLY A 31 -10.25 10.64 7.91
CA GLY A 31 -11.26 10.90 6.88
C GLY A 31 -10.94 12.04 5.91
N VAL A 32 -11.45 11.92 4.67
CA VAL A 32 -11.32 12.84 3.50
C VAL A 32 -9.88 13.10 3.01
N ILE A 33 -9.66 12.77 1.74
CA ILE A 33 -8.45 13.07 0.99
C ILE A 33 -8.58 14.52 0.50
N ASP A 34 -8.26 15.48 1.35
CA ASP A 34 -8.01 16.84 0.88
C ASP A 34 -6.51 17.15 0.96
N ASN A 35 -6.05 17.78 -0.12
CA ASN A 35 -4.68 17.96 -0.55
C ASN A 35 -3.73 18.53 0.52
N ASP A 36 -2.52 17.98 0.55
CA ASP A 36 -1.18 18.51 0.92
C ASP A 36 -0.95 19.36 2.19
N GLU A 37 -1.96 19.94 2.82
CA GLU A 37 -1.86 20.70 4.07
C GLU A 37 -3.17 20.56 4.85
N ASP A 38 -3.27 19.55 5.71
CA ASP A 38 -4.40 19.41 6.62
C ASP A 38 -4.00 19.97 8.00
N PRO A 39 -4.44 21.19 8.38
CA PRO A 39 -4.12 21.84 9.65
C PRO A 39 -4.85 21.24 10.86
N LEU A 40 -5.38 20.01 10.73
CA LEU A 40 -6.06 19.24 11.78
C LEU A 40 -5.24 18.00 12.23
N GLU A 41 -3.93 17.98 11.92
CA GLU A 41 -2.97 16.92 12.27
C GLU A 41 -2.97 16.57 13.78
N ASP A 42 -3.30 17.54 14.66
CA ASP A 42 -3.12 17.44 16.12
C ASP A 42 -4.02 16.40 16.83
N ALA A 43 -5.26 16.18 16.38
CA ALA A 43 -6.21 15.31 17.10
C ALA A 43 -6.08 13.81 16.73
N GLU A 44 -5.51 13.52 15.55
CA GLU A 44 -5.22 12.16 15.11
C GLU A 44 -3.75 11.78 15.33
N GLU A 45 -2.92 12.76 15.67
CA GLU A 45 -1.53 12.58 16.10
C GLU A 45 -1.42 11.59 17.26
N GLU A 46 -2.30 11.74 18.26
CA GLU A 46 -2.33 10.91 19.46
C GLU A 46 -2.67 9.43 19.19
N ALA A 47 -3.54 9.14 18.22
CA ALA A 47 -4.04 7.78 17.99
C ALA A 47 -3.05 6.92 17.19
N ILE A 48 -2.28 7.54 16.29
CA ILE A 48 -1.25 6.84 15.50
C ILE A 48 0.09 6.79 16.24
N ASP A 49 0.39 7.80 17.07
CA ASP A 49 1.58 7.80 17.94
C ASP A 49 1.48 6.79 19.10
N ALA A 50 0.28 6.31 19.42
CA ALA A 50 0.08 5.21 20.38
C ALA A 50 0.37 3.81 19.80
N ASP A 51 0.76 3.70 18.53
CA ASP A 51 1.07 2.39 17.94
C ASP A 51 2.38 1.82 18.51
N PRO A 52 2.36 0.60 19.10
CA PRO A 52 3.54 0.00 19.72
C PRO A 52 4.70 -0.23 18.74
N GLU A 53 4.45 -0.45 17.44
CA GLU A 53 5.52 -0.55 16.44
C GLU A 53 6.15 0.81 16.14
N MET A 54 5.34 1.87 16.10
CA MET A 54 5.82 3.22 15.91
C MET A 54 6.62 3.68 17.13
N LEU A 55 6.10 3.43 18.33
CA LEU A 55 6.78 3.68 19.59
C LEU A 55 8.09 2.89 19.69
N SER A 56 8.10 1.62 19.30
CA SER A 56 9.32 0.79 19.28
C SER A 56 10.35 1.34 18.29
N LEU A 57 9.92 1.76 17.10
CA LEU A 57 10.83 2.31 16.11
C LEU A 57 11.35 3.70 16.50
N LEU A 58 10.52 4.54 17.11
CA LEU A 58 10.92 5.83 17.64
C LEU A 58 11.84 5.68 18.86
N ALA A 59 11.56 4.75 19.76
CA ALA A 59 12.39 4.42 20.91
C ALA A 59 13.81 3.98 20.50
N GLN A 60 13.98 3.41 19.30
CA GLN A 60 15.31 3.10 18.77
C GLN A 60 16.15 4.33 18.42
N TYR A 61 15.51 5.49 18.22
CA TYR A 61 16.12 6.78 17.87
C TYR A 61 16.03 7.81 18.99
N GLU A 62 15.11 7.66 19.95
CA GLU A 62 15.10 8.32 21.26
C GLU A 62 16.19 7.67 22.15
N LEU A 63 17.44 7.83 21.73
CA LEU A 63 18.58 7.46 22.54
C LEU A 63 18.76 8.50 23.63
N GLY A 64 18.24 8.15 24.80
CA GLY A 64 18.72 8.45 26.16
C GLY A 64 19.02 9.91 26.45
N ASP A 65 18.30 10.46 27.42
CA ASP A 65 18.63 11.72 28.08
C ASP A 65 20.15 11.88 28.22
N VAL A 66 20.62 13.06 27.85
CA VAL A 66 21.93 13.58 28.26
C VAL A 66 21.94 13.43 29.78
N SER A 67 22.67 12.43 30.30
CA SER A 67 22.71 12.18 31.73
C SER A 67 23.14 13.47 32.43
N GLU A 68 22.36 13.92 33.42
CA GLU A 68 22.56 15.15 34.19
C GLU A 68 23.98 15.28 34.81
N GLU A 69 24.77 14.22 34.80
CA GLU A 69 26.18 14.21 35.22
C GLU A 69 27.14 14.99 34.28
N ASP A 70 26.67 15.48 33.13
CA ASP A 70 27.49 16.21 32.13
C ASP A 70 27.35 17.76 32.20
N GLU A 71 26.71 18.35 33.22
CA GLU A 71 26.47 19.80 33.32
C GLU A 71 27.73 20.68 33.51
N GLU A 72 28.89 20.10 33.81
CA GLU A 72 30.08 20.88 34.18
C GLU A 72 31.08 21.03 33.01
N GLY A 73 30.74 21.84 32.00
CA GLY A 73 31.78 22.63 31.29
C GLY A 73 31.90 22.59 29.76
N GLY A 74 30.87 22.24 28.98
CA GLY A 74 30.96 22.21 27.50
C GLY A 74 29.89 23.03 26.77
N ASP A 75 30.31 23.92 25.88
CA ASP A 75 29.55 24.71 24.87
C ASP A 75 28.11 24.20 24.57
N HIS A 76 27.13 24.65 25.36
CA HIS A 76 25.72 24.21 25.27
C HIS A 76 25.03 24.55 23.95
N ALA A 77 25.50 25.59 23.24
CA ALA A 77 24.86 26.07 22.02
C ALA A 77 24.84 25.04 20.88
N GLY A 78 25.84 24.15 20.80
CA GLY A 78 25.87 23.11 19.77
C GLY A 78 24.98 21.90 20.05
N ALA A 79 24.67 21.65 21.33
CA ALA A 79 23.85 20.51 21.75
C ALA A 79 22.34 20.78 21.53
N GLU A 80 21.89 22.01 21.81
CA GLU A 80 20.50 22.43 21.60
C GLU A 80 20.10 22.37 20.11
N ASP A 81 20.95 22.90 19.22
CA ASP A 81 20.74 22.87 17.76
C ASP A 81 20.64 21.44 17.20
N ASP A 82 21.46 20.51 17.71
CA ASP A 82 21.44 19.11 17.26
C ASP A 82 20.19 18.36 17.76
N VAL A 83 19.67 18.71 18.95
CA VAL A 83 18.42 18.17 19.49
C VAL A 83 17.22 18.69 18.68
N GLU A 84 17.14 19.98 18.38
CA GLU A 84 16.05 20.55 17.57
C GLU A 84 15.98 19.92 16.19
N ARG A 85 17.13 19.75 15.52
CA ARG A 85 17.20 19.07 14.22
C ARG A 85 16.80 17.60 14.29
N GLN A 86 17.07 16.93 15.40
CA GLN A 86 16.60 15.57 15.63
C GLN A 86 15.08 15.51 15.78
N HIS A 87 14.49 16.41 16.58
CA HIS A 87 13.04 16.49 16.71
C HIS A 87 12.36 16.77 15.37
N ALA A 88 12.90 17.68 14.56
CA ALA A 88 12.38 17.96 13.22
C ALA A 88 12.44 16.72 12.30
N ASP A 89 13.57 16.00 12.29
CA ASP A 89 13.71 14.79 11.47
C ASP A 89 12.81 13.64 11.95
N LEU A 90 12.62 13.49 13.27
CA LEU A 90 11.67 12.53 13.83
C LEU A 90 10.23 12.89 13.48
N ALA A 91 9.84 14.16 13.53
CA ALA A 91 8.50 14.62 13.14
C ALA A 91 8.23 14.33 11.66
N LEU A 92 9.20 14.62 10.78
CA LEU A 92 9.10 14.27 9.35
C LEU A 92 8.97 12.76 9.14
N PHE A 93 9.76 11.98 9.86
CA PHE A 93 9.70 10.52 9.78
C PHE A 93 8.33 9.98 10.21
N ARG A 94 7.76 10.48 11.32
CA ARG A 94 6.40 10.15 11.79
C ARG A 94 5.38 10.44 10.70
N ARG A 95 5.42 11.63 10.11
CA ARG A 95 4.50 12.04 9.03
C ARG A 95 4.54 11.09 7.84
N ILE A 96 5.74 10.65 7.43
CA ILE A 96 5.93 9.70 6.34
C ILE A 96 5.30 8.34 6.67
N VAL A 97 5.54 7.80 7.87
CA VAL A 97 5.00 6.51 8.31
C VAL A 97 3.47 6.56 8.40
N ARG A 98 2.91 7.62 8.99
CA ARG A 98 1.46 7.85 9.08
C ARG A 98 0.83 7.82 7.69
N ARG A 99 1.42 8.55 6.75
CA ARG A 99 0.98 8.56 5.34
C ARG A 99 1.05 7.16 4.71
N GLN A 100 2.15 6.42 4.88
CA GLN A 100 2.29 5.07 4.34
C GLN A 100 1.20 4.13 4.86
N ARG A 101 0.87 4.21 6.15
CA ARG A 101 -0.21 3.41 6.75
C ARG A 101 -1.58 3.78 6.23
N ARG A 102 -1.86 5.08 6.09
CA ARG A 102 -3.10 5.58 5.48
C ARG A 102 -3.25 5.08 4.05
N GLU A 103 -2.19 5.17 3.25
CA GLU A 103 -2.19 4.66 1.87
C GLU A 103 -2.36 3.14 1.79
N ALA A 104 -1.72 2.39 2.69
CA ALA A 104 -1.93 0.95 2.79
C ALA A 104 -3.36 0.58 3.22
N ALA A 105 -4.00 1.39 4.07
CA ALA A 105 -5.41 1.22 4.42
C ALA A 105 -6.33 1.53 3.22
N LEU A 106 -6.06 2.60 2.49
CA LEU A 106 -6.80 2.96 1.28
C LEU A 106 -6.67 1.88 0.19
N ALA A 107 -5.46 1.40 -0.08
CA ALA A 107 -5.20 0.30 -1.00
C ALA A 107 -6.04 -0.93 -0.63
N ARG A 108 -5.97 -1.35 0.65
CA ARG A 108 -6.78 -2.47 1.18
C ARG A 108 -8.30 -2.25 1.04
N ALA A 109 -8.78 -1.01 1.07
CA ALA A 109 -10.21 -0.70 0.88
C ALA A 109 -10.64 -0.76 -0.60
N VAL A 110 -9.73 -0.48 -1.54
CA VAL A 110 -10.04 -0.45 -2.98
C VAL A 110 -9.69 -1.76 -3.71
N ASP A 111 -8.81 -2.60 -3.17
CA ASP A 111 -8.40 -3.87 -3.77
C ASP A 111 -9.46 -5.01 -3.75
N PRO A 112 -10.42 -5.08 -2.79
CA PRO A 112 -11.35 -6.19 -2.73
C PRO A 112 -12.21 -6.31 -4.00
N PRO A 113 -12.25 -7.50 -4.64
CA PRO A 113 -13.06 -7.68 -5.84
C PRO A 113 -14.55 -7.66 -5.48
N GLY A 114 -15.30 -6.79 -6.14
CA GLY A 114 -16.73 -6.61 -5.96
C GLY A 114 -17.56 -6.99 -7.19
N LEU A 115 -18.86 -7.10 -6.97
CA LEU A 115 -19.83 -7.29 -8.04
C LEU A 115 -20.40 -5.92 -8.44
N LEU A 116 -20.60 -5.69 -9.74
CA LEU A 116 -21.31 -4.50 -10.19
C LEU A 116 -22.81 -4.66 -9.88
N GLN A 117 -23.40 -3.70 -9.19
CA GLN A 117 -24.84 -3.66 -8.93
C GLN A 117 -25.49 -2.62 -9.84
N VAL A 118 -26.27 -3.09 -10.82
CA VAL A 118 -27.07 -2.21 -11.67
C VAL A 118 -28.45 -2.07 -11.01
N GLY A 119 -28.90 -0.84 -10.78
CA GLY A 119 -30.11 -0.54 -10.02
C GLY A 119 -31.39 -1.24 -10.50
N PRO A 120 -32.48 -1.22 -9.72
CA PRO A 120 -33.62 -2.13 -9.86
C PRO A 120 -34.56 -1.90 -11.07
N ASN A 121 -34.29 -0.98 -12.00
CA ASN A 121 -35.26 -0.61 -13.03
C ASN A 121 -34.77 -0.90 -14.48
N PRO A 122 -35.39 -1.81 -15.25
CA PRO A 122 -34.89 -2.30 -16.54
C PRO A 122 -35.10 -1.38 -17.75
N VAL A 123 -35.59 -0.13 -17.59
CA VAL A 123 -36.15 0.65 -18.71
C VAL A 123 -35.19 1.69 -19.33
N ALA A 124 -33.96 1.84 -18.84
CA ALA A 124 -32.99 2.79 -19.44
C ALA A 124 -31.55 2.23 -19.53
N LEU A 125 -31.42 0.94 -19.87
CA LEU A 125 -30.13 0.25 -20.01
C LEU A 125 -29.63 0.17 -21.46
N THR A 126 -30.10 1.04 -22.35
CA THR A 126 -29.74 1.04 -23.78
C THR A 126 -28.32 1.53 -24.08
N SER A 127 -27.53 1.94 -23.09
CA SER A 127 -26.15 2.37 -23.33
C SER A 127 -25.22 2.00 -22.18
N HIS A 128 -24.89 0.71 -22.01
CA HIS A 128 -23.66 0.19 -21.36
C HIS A 128 -23.79 -0.70 -20.11
N GLY A 129 -24.97 -1.25 -19.78
CA GLY A 129 -25.12 -2.15 -18.61
C GLY A 129 -25.76 -3.51 -18.91
N LEU A 130 -25.32 -4.23 -19.93
CA LEU A 130 -25.84 -5.56 -20.26
C LEU A 130 -24.74 -6.60 -20.06
N PHE A 131 -24.78 -7.31 -18.93
CA PHE A 131 -23.85 -8.41 -18.68
C PHE A 131 -24.25 -9.65 -19.49
N PHE A 132 -23.32 -10.09 -20.33
CA PHE A 132 -23.50 -11.21 -21.24
C PHE A 132 -23.39 -12.55 -20.50
N ARG A 133 -24.23 -13.51 -20.90
CA ARG A 133 -24.01 -14.93 -20.64
C ARG A 133 -23.63 -15.59 -21.97
N CYS A 134 -22.38 -16.00 -22.09
CA CYS A 134 -21.93 -16.89 -23.16
C CYS A 134 -22.17 -18.34 -22.70
N ALA A 135 -23.07 -19.04 -23.37
CA ALA A 135 -23.21 -20.48 -23.22
C ALA A 135 -22.82 -21.13 -24.56
N GLU A 136 -22.10 -22.26 -24.50
CA GLU A 136 -21.88 -23.08 -25.68
C GLU A 136 -23.23 -23.64 -26.16
N SER A 137 -23.56 -23.42 -27.43
CA SER A 137 -24.78 -23.98 -28.01
C SER A 137 -24.63 -25.48 -28.10
N GLN A 138 -25.19 -26.23 -27.14
CA GLN A 138 -25.39 -27.66 -27.36
C GLN A 138 -26.28 -27.82 -28.60
N ALA A 139 -25.76 -28.53 -29.61
CA ALA A 139 -26.49 -28.87 -30.80
C ALA A 139 -27.65 -29.81 -30.41
N GLY A 140 -28.82 -29.23 -30.08
CA GLY A 140 -29.98 -30.00 -29.62
C GLY A 140 -31.27 -29.20 -29.47
N ASP A 141 -31.21 -27.92 -29.10
CA ASP A 141 -32.44 -27.14 -28.85
C ASP A 141 -32.96 -26.45 -30.14
N ARG A 142 -33.42 -27.26 -31.09
CA ARG A 142 -34.36 -26.81 -32.13
C ARG A 142 -35.78 -27.13 -31.64
N GLU A 143 -36.45 -26.15 -31.05
CA GLU A 143 -37.91 -26.17 -30.98
C GLU A 143 -38.46 -25.92 -32.39
N GLY A 144 -38.82 -27.01 -33.07
CA GLY A 144 -39.54 -27.01 -34.34
C GLY A 144 -40.24 -28.38 -34.49
N PRO A 145 -41.44 -28.44 -35.10
CA PRO A 145 -42.23 -29.66 -35.15
C PRO A 145 -41.56 -30.74 -36.02
N PRO A 146 -41.83 -32.03 -35.79
CA PRO A 146 -41.04 -33.12 -36.34
C PRO A 146 -41.39 -33.31 -37.80
N GLN A 147 -40.38 -33.28 -38.66
CA GLN A 147 -40.47 -33.85 -40.00
C GLN A 147 -39.35 -34.87 -40.14
N ALA A 148 -39.77 -36.13 -40.19
CA ALA A 148 -38.93 -37.25 -40.53
C ALA A 148 -38.36 -37.03 -41.94
N ASP A 149 -37.07 -37.33 -42.11
CA ASP A 149 -36.61 -38.31 -43.10
C ASP A 149 -35.13 -38.66 -42.86
N ASN A 150 -34.83 -39.93 -43.11
CA ASN A 150 -33.55 -40.60 -42.99
C ASN A 150 -32.45 -39.97 -43.85
N ASP A 151 -31.21 -39.95 -43.36
CA ASP A 151 -30.18 -40.89 -43.83
C ASP A 151 -28.87 -40.71 -43.04
N GLY A 152 -28.30 -41.84 -42.61
CA GLY A 152 -27.07 -41.87 -41.84
C GLY A 152 -25.84 -41.61 -42.69
N ILE A 153 -24.88 -40.87 -42.12
CA ILE A 153 -23.44 -41.11 -42.28
C ILE A 153 -22.75 -40.69 -40.98
N ALA A 154 -21.86 -41.57 -40.53
CA ALA A 154 -21.12 -41.48 -39.29
C ALA A 154 -20.09 -40.34 -39.29
N ARG A 155 -19.99 -39.72 -38.11
CA ARG A 155 -18.86 -39.02 -37.49
C ARG A 155 -17.55 -39.03 -38.28
N THR A 156 -17.12 -37.86 -38.71
CA THR A 156 -15.70 -37.50 -38.81
C THR A 156 -15.40 -36.41 -37.79
N THR A 157 -14.39 -36.68 -36.99
CA THR A 157 -13.72 -35.80 -36.03
C THR A 157 -13.27 -34.51 -36.72
N GLY A 158 -13.88 -33.40 -36.33
CA GLY A 158 -13.38 -32.06 -36.58
C GLY A 158 -13.85 -31.19 -35.42
N GLU A 159 -12.92 -30.61 -34.68
CA GLU A 159 -13.14 -29.56 -33.68
C GLU A 159 -13.84 -28.38 -34.35
N THR A 160 -15.15 -28.50 -34.48
CA THR A 160 -16.03 -27.43 -34.92
C THR A 160 -16.38 -26.69 -33.65
N ALA A 161 -15.65 -25.60 -33.41
CA ALA A 161 -15.91 -24.66 -32.32
C ALA A 161 -17.42 -24.39 -32.26
N LEU A 162 -18.07 -24.88 -31.20
CA LEU A 162 -19.51 -24.71 -31.04
C LEU A 162 -19.80 -23.20 -31.03
N PRO A 163 -20.75 -22.71 -31.85
CA PRO A 163 -21.06 -21.30 -31.86
C PRO A 163 -21.57 -20.88 -30.48
N LEU A 164 -20.85 -19.97 -29.83
CA LEU A 164 -21.25 -19.40 -28.54
C LEU A 164 -22.60 -18.69 -28.72
N ARG A 165 -23.64 -19.19 -28.05
CA ARG A 165 -24.94 -18.52 -28.04
C ARG A 165 -24.92 -17.48 -26.92
N VAL A 166 -24.76 -16.22 -27.32
CA VAL A 166 -24.91 -15.08 -26.41
C VAL A 166 -26.40 -14.95 -26.09
N SER A 167 -26.77 -15.22 -24.85
CA SER A 167 -28.16 -15.04 -24.40
C SER A 167 -28.29 -13.78 -23.55
N TRP A 168 -29.20 -12.90 -23.94
CA TRP A 168 -29.49 -11.64 -23.26
C TRP A 168 -30.36 -11.92 -22.05
N ARG A 169 -29.79 -11.84 -20.83
CA ARG A 169 -30.57 -11.84 -19.60
C ARG A 169 -30.26 -10.57 -18.80
N PRO A 170 -31.26 -9.73 -18.49
CA PRO A 170 -31.06 -8.61 -17.58
C PRO A 170 -30.76 -9.17 -16.19
N SER A 171 -29.47 -9.20 -15.82
CA SER A 171 -29.03 -9.51 -14.46
C SER A 171 -28.81 -8.22 -13.69
N LYS A 172 -29.31 -8.17 -12.45
CA LYS A 172 -29.11 -7.04 -11.52
C LYS A 172 -27.67 -6.98 -10.98
N ARG A 173 -26.88 -8.04 -11.20
CA ARG A 173 -25.49 -8.18 -10.71
C ARG A 173 -24.59 -8.76 -11.78
N SER A 174 -23.35 -8.27 -11.88
CA SER A 174 -22.34 -8.93 -12.71
C SER A 174 -22.09 -10.36 -12.21
N PRO A 175 -21.83 -11.34 -13.09
CA PRO A 175 -21.38 -12.66 -12.68
C PRO A 175 -19.89 -12.68 -12.33
N ILE A 176 -19.16 -11.65 -12.73
CA ILE A 176 -17.71 -11.50 -12.54
C ILE A 176 -17.47 -10.71 -11.25
N ARG A 177 -16.62 -11.24 -10.37
CA ARG A 177 -16.01 -10.51 -9.26
C ARG A 177 -14.73 -9.88 -9.75
N ALA A 178 -14.71 -8.56 -9.87
CA ALA A 178 -13.55 -7.81 -10.34
C ALA A 178 -13.32 -6.61 -9.42
N SER A 179 -12.08 -6.14 -9.34
CA SER A 179 -11.78 -4.96 -8.53
C SER A 179 -12.40 -3.69 -9.12
N PRO A 180 -12.60 -2.64 -8.32
CA PRO A 180 -13.09 -1.34 -8.78
C PRO A 180 -12.33 -0.80 -9.99
N LEU A 181 -11.02 -1.05 -10.08
CA LEU A 181 -10.19 -0.63 -11.21
C LEU A 181 -10.59 -1.32 -12.52
N HIS A 182 -10.91 -2.62 -12.49
CA HIS A 182 -11.45 -3.32 -13.66
C HIS A 182 -12.78 -2.72 -14.12
N TRP A 183 -13.65 -2.39 -13.16
CA TRP A 183 -14.93 -1.75 -13.45
C TRP A 183 -14.77 -0.34 -14.05
N ALA A 184 -13.83 0.45 -13.53
CA ALA A 184 -13.50 1.75 -14.09
C ALA A 184 -12.96 1.65 -15.53
N VAL A 185 -12.09 0.67 -15.80
CA VAL A 185 -11.57 0.40 -17.15
C VAL A 185 -12.69 -0.03 -18.10
N LEU A 186 -13.57 -0.94 -17.66
CA LEU A 186 -14.71 -1.38 -18.46
C LEU A 186 -15.68 -0.23 -18.77
N GLY A 187 -15.93 0.64 -17.79
CA GLY A 187 -16.76 1.84 -17.94
C GLY A 187 -16.08 3.00 -18.69
N ARG A 188 -14.79 2.86 -19.06
CA ARG A 188 -13.97 3.95 -19.63
C ARG A 188 -13.95 5.21 -18.75
N ALA A 189 -14.02 5.01 -17.44
CA ALA A 189 -14.12 6.04 -16.42
C ALA A 189 -12.74 6.62 -16.09
N HIS A 190 -12.21 7.48 -16.96
CA HIS A 190 -10.83 7.99 -16.86
C HIS A 190 -10.50 8.67 -15.52
N ALA A 191 -11.45 9.41 -14.95
CA ALA A 191 -11.23 10.08 -13.67
C ALA A 191 -11.22 9.08 -12.51
N ALA A 192 -12.11 8.07 -12.54
CA ALA A 192 -12.08 6.98 -11.56
C ALA A 192 -10.81 6.12 -11.67
N ILE A 193 -10.29 5.88 -12.89
CA ILE A 193 -9.01 5.15 -13.08
C ILE A 193 -7.86 5.88 -12.38
N ARG A 194 -7.71 7.19 -12.64
CA ARG A 194 -6.65 8.00 -12.02
C ARG A 194 -6.76 7.96 -10.51
N LEU A 195 -7.97 8.23 -9.98
CA LEU A 195 -8.22 8.22 -8.55
C LEU A 195 -7.93 6.86 -7.92
N LEU A 196 -8.39 5.75 -8.51
CA LEU A 196 -8.17 4.42 -7.94
C LEU A 196 -6.68 4.06 -7.92
N VAL A 197 -5.93 4.41 -8.96
CA VAL A 197 -4.47 4.21 -8.98
C VAL A 197 -3.76 5.11 -7.97
N GLU A 198 -4.21 6.36 -7.80
CA GLU A 198 -3.73 7.26 -6.74
C GLU A 198 -3.97 6.68 -5.34
N LEU A 199 -5.12 6.04 -5.13
CA LEU A 199 -5.48 5.34 -3.89
C LEU A 199 -4.72 4.03 -3.67
N GLY A 200 -3.90 3.60 -4.63
CA GLY A 200 -3.08 2.40 -4.51
C GLY A 200 -3.74 1.12 -5.02
N ALA A 201 -4.80 1.21 -5.84
CA ALA A 201 -5.40 0.03 -6.46
C ALA A 201 -4.37 -0.72 -7.33
N ASP A 202 -4.30 -2.03 -7.17
CA ASP A 202 -3.35 -2.86 -7.91
C ASP A 202 -3.74 -3.00 -9.39
N ALA A 203 -2.95 -2.37 -10.27
CA ALA A 203 -3.10 -2.42 -11.72
C ALA A 203 -2.70 -3.77 -12.35
N ARG A 204 -2.08 -4.67 -11.60
CA ARG A 204 -1.71 -6.02 -12.02
C ARG A 204 -2.65 -7.08 -11.47
N GLN A 205 -3.58 -6.69 -10.60
CA GLN A 205 -4.53 -7.61 -10.01
C GLN A 205 -5.32 -8.30 -11.11
N GLU A 206 -5.31 -9.63 -11.09
CA GLU A 206 -6.06 -10.41 -12.06
C GLU A 206 -7.43 -10.78 -11.51
N ILE A 207 -8.43 -10.81 -12.39
CA ILE A 207 -9.72 -11.44 -12.08
C ILE A 207 -9.47 -12.93 -11.85
N ARG A 208 -9.64 -13.38 -10.60
CA ARG A 208 -9.66 -14.79 -10.23
C ARG A 208 -11.11 -15.25 -10.19
N HIS A 209 -11.50 -16.13 -11.10
CA HIS A 209 -12.84 -16.70 -11.13
C HIS A 209 -12.75 -18.22 -10.97
N ASP A 210 -13.13 -18.70 -9.79
CA ASP A 210 -13.08 -20.13 -9.43
C ASP A 210 -14.40 -20.87 -9.71
N VAL A 211 -15.42 -20.20 -10.25
CA VAL A 211 -16.77 -20.78 -10.31
C VAL A 211 -17.08 -21.31 -11.71
N GLY A 212 -16.94 -22.64 -11.87
CA GLY A 212 -17.22 -23.42 -13.07
C GLY A 212 -18.70 -23.50 -13.46
N TYR A 213 -19.32 -22.38 -13.82
CA TYR A 213 -20.67 -22.34 -14.40
C TYR A 213 -20.64 -22.07 -15.92
N GLY A 214 -20.28 -23.09 -16.69
CA GLY A 214 -20.79 -23.32 -18.06
C GLY A 214 -20.49 -22.28 -19.15
N GLY A 215 -19.55 -21.38 -18.95
CA GLY A 215 -19.02 -20.46 -19.97
C GLY A 215 -17.58 -20.13 -19.58
N GLY A 216 -16.65 -20.23 -20.53
CA GLY A 216 -15.20 -20.30 -20.31
C GLY A 216 -14.64 -19.43 -19.18
N ALA A 217 -13.69 -20.00 -18.43
CA ALA A 217 -13.05 -19.34 -17.29
C ALA A 217 -12.40 -18.02 -17.72
N VAL A 218 -13.02 -16.90 -17.37
CA VAL A 218 -12.41 -15.57 -17.47
C VAL A 218 -11.49 -15.41 -16.27
N SER A 219 -10.32 -16.05 -16.35
CA SER A 219 -9.26 -15.98 -15.33
C SER A 219 -8.04 -15.29 -15.93
N GLY A 220 -7.28 -14.56 -15.11
CA GLY A 220 -6.02 -13.96 -15.51
C GLY A 220 -6.14 -12.66 -16.32
N ILE A 221 -7.32 -12.02 -16.33
CA ILE A 221 -7.47 -10.71 -16.99
C ILE A 221 -7.14 -9.61 -15.99
N ALA A 222 -6.03 -8.90 -16.23
CA ALA A 222 -5.66 -7.67 -15.55
C ALA A 222 -6.38 -6.44 -16.17
N PRO A 223 -6.44 -5.28 -15.48
CA PRO A 223 -7.04 -4.05 -16.01
C PRO A 223 -6.46 -3.61 -17.35
N GLU A 224 -5.16 -3.78 -17.57
CA GLU A 224 -4.51 -3.46 -18.85
C GLU A 224 -5.01 -4.36 -19.99
N ALA A 225 -5.05 -5.67 -19.76
CA ALA A 225 -5.57 -6.64 -20.73
C ALA A 225 -7.05 -6.36 -21.05
N LEU A 226 -7.82 -5.96 -20.04
CA LEU A 226 -9.22 -5.57 -20.19
C LEU A 226 -9.37 -4.30 -21.05
N ALA A 227 -8.50 -3.30 -20.90
CA ALA A 227 -8.51 -2.09 -21.73
C ALA A 227 -8.22 -2.40 -23.21
N ILE A 228 -7.27 -3.33 -23.45
CA ILE A 228 -6.93 -3.83 -24.79
C ILE A 228 -8.12 -4.58 -25.41
N ALA A 229 -8.74 -5.48 -24.65
CA ALA A 229 -9.92 -6.23 -25.09
C ALA A 229 -11.13 -5.32 -25.39
N ASN A 230 -11.28 -4.21 -24.66
CA ASN A 230 -12.31 -3.19 -24.91
C ASN A 230 -11.99 -2.25 -26.09
N HIS A 231 -10.87 -2.46 -26.78
CA HIS A 231 -10.37 -1.64 -27.88
C HIS A 231 -10.34 -0.13 -27.56
N SER A 232 -10.08 0.24 -26.30
CA SER A 232 -10.03 1.65 -25.88
C SER A 232 -8.59 2.10 -25.67
N ARG A 233 -8.01 2.73 -26.70
CA ARG A 233 -6.62 3.23 -26.68
C ARG A 233 -6.44 4.35 -25.66
N GLU A 234 -7.44 5.21 -25.51
CA GLU A 234 -7.44 6.33 -24.58
C GLU A 234 -7.45 5.84 -23.13
N THR A 235 -8.30 4.87 -22.82
CA THR A 235 -8.38 4.27 -21.47
C THR A 235 -7.07 3.56 -21.12
N LEU A 236 -6.48 2.84 -22.07
CA LEU A 236 -5.16 2.22 -21.90
C LEU A 236 -4.06 3.26 -21.64
N LYS A 237 -4.06 4.37 -22.39
CA LYS A 237 -3.12 5.47 -22.20
C LYS A 237 -3.26 6.09 -20.80
N VAL A 238 -4.48 6.41 -20.38
CA VAL A 238 -4.76 6.97 -19.04
C VAL A 238 -4.33 6.03 -17.93
N LEU A 239 -4.61 4.73 -18.07
CA LEU A 239 -4.19 3.72 -17.09
C LEU A 239 -2.66 3.68 -16.95
N ARG A 240 -1.93 3.62 -18.08
CA ARG A 240 -0.46 3.59 -18.07
C ARG A 240 0.12 4.87 -17.48
N GLU A 241 -0.37 6.03 -17.88
CA GLU A 241 0.06 7.32 -17.33
C GLU A 241 -0.16 7.38 -15.81
N ALA A 242 -1.34 6.99 -15.33
CA ALA A 242 -1.64 6.97 -13.90
C ALA A 242 -0.71 6.03 -13.12
N VAL A 243 -0.45 4.82 -13.64
CA VAL A 243 0.47 3.86 -13.01
C VAL A 243 1.89 4.38 -13.00
N THR A 244 2.37 4.98 -14.09
CA THR A 244 3.72 5.58 -14.13
C THR A 244 3.85 6.75 -13.16
N ALA A 245 2.84 7.60 -13.05
CA ALA A 245 2.83 8.73 -12.12
C ALA A 245 2.85 8.25 -10.66
N ARG A 246 2.06 7.21 -10.34
CA ARG A 246 2.05 6.61 -9.00
C ARG A 246 3.41 6.00 -8.64
N ASN A 247 4.03 5.26 -9.55
CA ASN A 247 5.34 4.64 -9.31
C ASN A 247 6.43 5.70 -9.05
N LEU A 248 6.49 6.76 -9.88
CA LEU A 248 7.44 7.85 -9.69
C LEU A 248 7.25 8.56 -8.34
N LEU A 249 6.01 8.75 -7.92
CA LEU A 249 5.69 9.34 -6.62
C LEU A 249 6.10 8.42 -5.46
N LEU A 250 5.93 7.11 -5.59
CA LEU A 250 6.39 6.15 -4.59
C LEU A 250 7.92 6.11 -4.50
N GLU A 251 8.62 6.17 -5.64
CA GLU A 251 10.08 6.25 -5.71
C GLU A 251 10.61 7.47 -4.96
N ARG A 252 10.15 8.69 -5.31
CA ARG A 252 10.57 9.93 -4.62
C ARG A 252 10.35 9.87 -3.11
N ARG A 253 9.21 9.32 -2.68
CA ARG A 253 8.89 9.18 -1.26
C ARG A 253 9.76 8.14 -0.55
N SER A 254 10.13 7.07 -1.26
CA SER A 254 11.05 6.07 -0.73
C SER A 254 12.46 6.66 -0.55
N GLU A 255 12.91 7.51 -1.47
CA GLU A 255 14.17 8.24 -1.36
C GLU A 255 14.16 9.25 -0.21
N GLU A 256 13.07 10.01 -0.04
CA GLU A 256 12.88 10.93 1.08
C GLU A 256 12.93 10.21 2.43
N LYS A 257 12.22 9.07 2.54
CA LYS A 257 12.26 8.21 3.73
C LYS A 257 13.68 7.72 4.02
N GLN A 258 14.36 7.17 3.03
CA GLN A 258 15.74 6.67 3.18
C GLN A 258 16.71 7.77 3.58
N SER A 259 16.54 8.98 3.05
CA SER A 259 17.37 10.13 3.42
C SER A 259 17.19 10.51 4.90
N ILE A 260 15.97 10.48 5.41
CA ILE A 260 15.69 10.75 6.82
C ILE A 260 16.21 9.63 7.72
N GLU A 261 15.97 8.36 7.35
CA GLU A 261 16.49 7.20 8.07
C GLU A 261 18.02 7.24 8.17
N CYS A 262 18.70 7.50 7.06
CA CYS A 262 20.16 7.60 7.05
C CYS A 262 20.66 8.72 7.97
N ARG A 263 19.99 9.88 8.02
CA ARG A 263 20.34 10.98 8.94
C ARG A 263 20.14 10.60 10.41
N LEU A 264 19.05 9.90 10.73
CA LEU A 264 18.78 9.42 12.09
C LEU A 264 19.79 8.34 12.52
N GLU A 265 20.11 7.40 11.64
CA GLU A 265 21.12 6.36 11.88
C GLU A 265 22.52 6.95 12.08
N GLN A 266 22.92 7.94 11.27
CA GLN A 266 24.20 8.63 11.43
C GLN A 266 24.31 9.31 12.79
N ARG A 267 23.24 9.99 13.24
CA ARG A 267 23.23 10.62 14.58
C ARG A 267 23.32 9.58 15.69
N LYS A 268 22.59 8.48 15.57
CA LYS A 268 22.65 7.35 16.49
C LYS A 268 24.06 6.77 16.59
N ALA A 269 24.68 6.47 15.45
CA ALA A 269 26.04 5.93 15.40
C ALA A 269 27.08 6.91 15.97
N ARG A 270 26.91 8.23 15.73
CA ARG A 270 27.77 9.26 16.33
C ARG A 270 27.68 9.23 17.86
N ARG A 271 26.47 9.21 18.42
CA ARG A 271 26.26 9.15 19.88
C ARG A 271 26.79 7.87 20.51
N GLU A 272 26.57 6.74 19.85
CA GLU A 272 27.07 5.44 20.33
C GLU A 272 28.61 5.43 20.34
N LYS A 273 29.25 5.99 19.31
CA LYS A 273 30.70 6.15 19.25
C LYS A 273 31.22 7.07 20.36
N GLU A 274 30.54 8.18 20.62
CA GLU A 274 30.89 9.10 21.71
C GLU A 274 30.75 8.41 23.07
N ARG A 275 29.68 7.63 23.29
CA ARG A 275 29.48 6.83 24.52
C ARG A 275 30.61 5.82 24.72
N LEU A 276 30.93 5.05 23.69
CA LEU A 276 32.03 4.08 23.72
C LEU A 276 33.38 4.75 23.97
N SER A 277 33.63 5.92 23.37
CA SER A 277 34.86 6.67 23.59
C SER A 277 34.99 7.18 25.03
N ARG A 278 33.87 7.53 25.68
CA ARG A 278 33.85 7.95 27.09
C ARG A 278 34.09 6.76 28.02
N GLU A 279 33.44 5.63 27.74
CA GLU A 279 33.65 4.39 28.50
C GLU A 279 35.11 3.92 28.41
N GLN A 280 35.71 3.96 27.22
CA GLN A 280 37.13 3.66 27.02
C GLN A 280 38.06 4.60 27.80
N ARG A 281 37.71 5.89 27.92
CA ARG A 281 38.47 6.85 28.73
C ARG A 281 38.38 6.52 30.21
N ARG A 282 37.17 6.23 30.72
CA ARG A 282 36.96 5.81 32.11
C ARG A 282 37.77 4.56 32.43
N THR A 283 37.74 3.54 31.58
CA THR A 283 38.54 2.32 31.79
C THR A 283 40.05 2.60 31.75
N GLN A 284 40.53 3.50 30.88
CA GLN A 284 41.95 3.87 30.84
C GLN A 284 42.39 4.65 32.08
N GLU A 285 41.53 5.54 32.59
CA GLU A 285 41.79 6.28 33.83
C GLU A 285 41.83 5.34 35.04
N GLU A 286 40.87 4.40 35.14
CA GLU A 286 40.86 3.35 36.17
C GLU A 286 42.13 2.47 36.12
N GLU A 287 42.55 2.04 34.93
CA GLU A 287 43.81 1.27 34.75
C GLU A 287 45.05 2.08 35.18
N LEU A 288 45.09 3.38 34.86
CA LEU A 288 46.18 4.26 35.28
C LEU A 288 46.20 4.45 36.80
N GLU A 289 45.04 4.62 37.44
CA GLU A 289 44.93 4.73 38.90
C GLU A 289 45.35 3.44 39.62
N GLU A 290 44.94 2.27 39.13
CA GLU A 290 45.37 0.97 39.67
C GLU A 290 46.89 0.78 39.54
N SER A 291 47.48 1.22 38.41
CA SER A 291 48.92 1.17 38.19
C SER A 291 49.69 2.12 39.14
N ALA A 292 49.13 3.30 39.44
CA ALA A 292 49.74 4.26 40.35
C ALA A 292 49.71 3.78 41.81
N TYR A 293 48.66 3.05 42.21
CA TYR A 293 48.51 2.52 43.57
C TYR A 293 49.40 1.28 43.84
N SER A 294 49.65 0.45 42.83
CA SER A 294 50.51 -0.74 42.95
C SER A 294 52.02 -0.44 42.92
N GLY A 295 52.45 0.72 42.39
CA GLY A 295 53.86 1.11 42.31
C GLY A 295 54.49 1.67 43.60
N ILE A 296 53.71 1.91 44.66
CA ILE A 296 54.19 2.56 45.91
C ILE A 296 54.51 1.53 47.03
N GLY A 297 54.30 0.22 46.78
CA GLY A 297 54.37 -0.82 47.82
C GLY A 297 55.69 -1.59 48.02
N GLU A 298 56.74 -1.39 47.21
CA GLU A 298 57.94 -2.25 47.23
C GLU A 298 59.24 -1.46 47.50
N SER A 299 59.35 -0.82 48.66
CA SER A 299 60.65 -0.45 49.22
C SER A 299 60.59 -0.45 50.75
N VAL A 300 60.42 -1.64 51.34
CA VAL A 300 60.57 -1.83 52.79
C VAL A 300 61.64 -2.88 53.03
N ASP A 301 62.79 -2.35 53.47
CA ASP A 301 63.80 -2.94 54.34
C ASP A 301 64.71 -4.06 53.80
N GLN A 302 65.74 -3.65 53.04
CA GLN A 302 67.08 -4.22 53.22
C GLN A 302 67.72 -3.57 54.46
N GLU A 303 67.31 -4.03 55.66
CA GLU A 303 68.07 -3.76 56.88
C GLU A 303 69.43 -4.46 56.77
N GLN A 304 70.45 -3.64 56.57
CA GLN A 304 71.85 -4.02 56.62
C GLN A 304 72.22 -4.38 58.06
N ASP A 305 72.29 -5.66 58.36
CA ASP A 305 72.99 -6.15 59.56
C ASP A 305 74.51 -6.00 59.35
N TYR A 306 75.01 -4.82 59.70
CA TYR A 306 76.41 -4.55 60.01
C TYR A 306 76.50 -4.24 61.52
N ASN A 307 76.91 -5.22 62.35
CA ASN A 307 78.00 -5.07 63.32
C ASN A 307 78.13 -6.25 64.30
N SER A 308 79.41 -6.58 64.55
CA SER A 308 80.04 -7.39 65.62
C SER A 308 80.11 -8.90 65.45
#